data_AF-A0A3L7NZM1-F1
#
_entry.id   AF-A0A3L7NZM1-F1
#
_cell.length_a   1.000
_cell.length_b   1.000
_cell.length_c   1.000
_cell.angle_alpha   90.00
_cell.angle_beta   90.00
_cell.angle_gamma   90.00
#
_symmetry.space_group_name_H-M   'P 1'
#
loop_
_entity.id
_entity.type
_entity.pdbx_description
1 polymer ?
#
loop_
_entity_poly.entity_id
_entity_poly.type
_entity_poly.pdbx_seq_one_letter_code
_entity_poly.pdbx_strand_id
1 'polypeptide(L)' 'GIALFEYLIQVPANRIGHQVMNVGQLKILQEIITLTVFVPFAWLYLKEKPSLDTLWAGLCLLGAAFFVFRKKLMGM' A
#
# COMPACT_ATOMS: atom_id res chain seq x y z
N GLY A 1 19.58 0.91 -9.76
CA GLY A 1 20.17 0.35 -8.53
C GLY A 1 19.11 -0.16 -7.59
N ILE A 2 18.33 0.72 -6.96
CA ILE A 2 17.40 0.37 -5.86
C ILE A 2 16.16 -0.41 -6.31
N ALA A 3 15.58 -0.05 -7.47
CA ALA A 3 14.39 -0.73 -8.00
C ALA A 3 14.59 -2.25 -8.20
N LEU A 4 15.81 -2.69 -8.53
CA LEU A 4 16.11 -4.12 -8.67
C LEU A 4 16.09 -4.83 -7.31
N PHE A 5 16.61 -4.21 -6.25
CA PHE A 5 16.56 -4.76 -4.90
C PHE A 5 15.13 -4.79 -4.34
N GLU A 6 14.35 -3.73 -4.57
CA GLU A 6 12.94 -3.69 -4.21
C GLU A 6 12.20 -4.85 -4.89
N TYR A 7 12.41 -5.06 -6.19
CA TYR A 7 11.76 -6.13 -6.94
C TYR A 7 12.22 -7.53 -6.48
N LEU A 8 13.51 -7.71 -6.18
CA LEU A 8 14.05 -8.96 -5.65
C LEU A 8 13.42 -9.38 -4.32
N ILE A 9 12.98 -8.42 -3.49
CA ILE A 9 12.27 -8.68 -2.22
C ILE A 9 10.76 -8.79 -2.47
N GLN A 10 10.21 -7.95 -3.35
CA GLN A 10 8.79 -7.90 -3.65
C GLN A 10 8.27 -9.18 -4.34
N VAL A 11 9.03 -9.76 -5.27
CA VAL A 11 8.64 -11.00 -5.96
C VAL A 11 8.46 -12.19 -5.00
N PRO A 12 9.43 -12.55 -4.12
CA PRO A 12 9.23 -13.62 -3.16
C PRO A 12 8.17 -13.27 -2.12
N ALA A 13 8.08 -12.01 -1.66
CA ALA A 13 7.02 -11.58 -0.73
C ALA A 13 5.62 -11.78 -1.33
N ASN A 14 5.43 -11.41 -2.60
CA ASN A 14 4.17 -11.62 -3.32
C ASN A 14 3.88 -13.11 -3.52
N ARG A 15 4.91 -13.94 -3.78
CA ARG A 15 4.75 -15.40 -3.92
C ARG A 15 4.28 -16.06 -2.62
N ILE A 16 4.83 -15.65 -1.48
CA ILE A 16 4.41 -16.13 -0.15
C ILE A 16 3.01 -15.59 0.18
N GLY A 17 2.79 -14.28 0.01
CA GLY A 17 1.51 -13.63 0.30
C GLY A 17 0.35 -14.15 -0.54
N HIS A 18 0.62 -14.67 -1.74
CA HIS A 18 -0.40 -15.26 -2.63
C HIS A 18 -1.11 -16.48 -2.02
N GLN A 19 -0.54 -17.08 -0.98
CA GLN A 19 -1.17 -18.19 -0.25
C GLN A 19 -2.39 -17.73 0.58
N VAL A 20 -2.48 -16.43 0.92
CA VAL A 20 -3.50 -15.89 1.83
C VAL A 20 -4.38 -14.81 1.17
N MET A 21 -3.84 -14.10 0.18
CA MET A 21 -4.50 -13.00 -0.52
C MET A 21 -4.17 -13.06 -2.01
N ASN A 22 -5.08 -12.57 -2.87
CA ASN A 22 -4.79 -12.51 -4.32
C ASN A 22 -3.72 -11.42 -4.61
N VAL A 23 -3.05 -11.50 -5.76
CA VAL A 23 -2.03 -10.53 -6.21
C VAL A 23 -2.54 -9.08 -6.14
N GLY A 24 -3.79 -8.84 -6.52
CA GLY A 24 -4.40 -7.51 -6.43
C GLY A 24 -4.52 -6.98 -5.00
N GLN A 25 -4.85 -7.84 -4.04
CA GLN A 25 -4.91 -7.49 -2.61
C GLN A 25 -3.52 -7.17 -2.05
N LEU A 26 -2.52 -7.95 -2.44
CA LEU A 26 -1.12 -7.74 -2.04
C LEU A 26 -0.59 -6.39 -2.55
N LYS A 27 -0.91 -6.04 -3.80
CA LYS A 27 -0.48 -4.77 -4.38
C LYS A 27 -1.10 -3.57 -3.66
N ILE A 28 -2.40 -3.62 -3.36
CA ILE A 28 -3.05 -2.54 -2.61
C ILE A 28 -2.46 -2.42 -1.20
N LEU A 29 -2.20 -3.54 -0.52
CA LEU A 29 -1.55 -3.53 0.79
C LEU A 29 -0.17 -2.87 0.72
N GLN A 30 0.62 -3.16 -0.33
CA GLN A 30 1.91 -2.53 -0.54
C GLN A 30 1.78 -1.01 -0.70
N GLU A 31 0.86 -0.51 -1.54
CA GLU A 31 0.65 0.94 -1.70
C GLU A 31 0.22 1.63 -0.40
N ILE A 32 -0.63 0.97 0.41
CA ILE A 32 -1.03 1.47 1.73
C ILE A 32 0.18 1.58 2.65
N ILE A 33 1.02 0.54 2.73
CA ILE A 33 2.23 0.56 3.56
C ILE A 33 3.19 1.65 3.07
N THR A 34 3.42 1.73 1.76
CA THR A 34 4.28 2.75 1.14
C THR A 34 3.82 4.15 1.54
N LEU A 35 2.54 4.47 1.35
CA LEU A 35 2.01 5.79 1.70
C LEU A 35 2.07 6.05 3.22
N THR A 36 1.74 5.05 4.03
CA THR A 36 1.70 5.15 5.50
C THR A 36 3.08 5.39 6.09
N VAL A 37 4.14 4.82 5.51
CA VAL A 37 5.52 5.06 5.94
C VAL A 37 6.06 6.36 5.34
N PHE A 38 5.73 6.63 4.07
CA PHE A 38 6.25 7.79 3.35
C PHE A 38 5.71 9.11 3.87
N VAL A 39 4.42 9.20 4.22
CA VAL A 39 3.81 10.47 4.67
C VAL A 39 4.41 10.98 5.98
N PRO A 40 4.55 10.17 7.05
CA PRO A 40 5.28 10.58 8.25
C PRO A 40 6.75 10.89 7.99
N PHE A 41 7.41 10.12 7.10
CA PHE A 41 8.80 10.40 6.71
C PHE A 41 8.94 11.77 6.03
N ALA A 42 8.10 12.07 5.05
CA ALA A 42 8.09 13.36 4.37
C ALA A 42 7.81 14.52 5.36
N TRP A 43 6.88 14.31 6.29
CA TRP A 43 6.54 15.34 7.27
C TRP A 43 7.62 15.58 8.32
N LEU A 44 8.17 14.52 8.90
CA LEU A 44 9.12 14.62 10.01
C LEU A 44 10.55 14.87 9.54
N TYR A 45 10.98 14.20 8.47
CA TYR A 45 12.37 14.24 7.99
C TYR A 45 12.57 15.31 6.92
N LEU A 46 11.70 15.35 5.90
CA LEU A 46 11.81 16.33 4.82
C LEU A 46 11.18 17.68 5.16
N LYS A 47 10.44 17.77 6.28
CA LYS A 47 9.67 18.96 6.70
C LYS A 47 8.64 19.40 5.65
N GLU A 48 8.24 18.51 4.76
CA GLU A 48 7.16 18.75 3.80
C GLU A 48 5.83 18.62 4.52
N LYS A 49 5.04 19.70 4.56
CA LYS A 49 3.73 19.64 5.19
C LYS A 49 2.81 18.78 4.33
N PRO A 50 2.15 17.75 4.89
CA PRO A 50 1.19 16.96 4.14
C PRO A 50 0.08 17.89 3.61
N SER A 51 -0.14 17.84 2.29
CA SER A 51 -1.22 18.58 1.63
C SER A 51 -2.56 17.91 1.91
N LEU A 52 -3.65 18.67 1.76
CA LEU A 52 -4.99 18.08 1.67
C LEU A 52 -5.09 17.05 0.54
N ASP A 53 -4.32 17.21 -0.54
CA ASP A 53 -4.25 16.25 -1.64
C ASP A 53 -3.69 14.89 -1.18
N THR A 54 -2.72 14.90 -0.26
CA THR A 54 -2.17 13.67 0.34
C THR A 54 -3.23 12.94 1.17
N LEU A 55 -4.09 13.70 1.86
CA LEU A 55 -5.20 13.15 2.61
C LEU A 55 -6.28 12.57 1.69
N TRP A 56 -6.62 13.26 0.59
CA TRP A 56 -7.53 12.75 -0.43
C TRP A 56 -6.98 11.49 -1.12
N ALA A 57 -5.69 11.46 -1.43
CA ALA A 57 -5.03 10.27 -1.97
C ALA A 57 -5.12 9.08 -1.00
N GLY A 58 -4.90 9.32 0.30
CA GLY A 58 -5.09 8.32 1.34
C GLY A 58 -6.53 7.80 1.41
N LEU A 59 -7.53 8.70 1.37
CA LEU A 59 -8.95 8.33 1.34
C LEU A 59 -9.32 7.51 0.10
N CYS A 60 -8.80 7.87 -1.08
CA CYS A 60 -8.99 7.09 -2.30
C CYS A 60 -8.38 5.68 -2.18
N LEU A 61 -7.20 5.56 -1.57
CA LEU A 61 -6.56 4.27 -1.29
C LEU A 61 -7.36 3.43 -0.30
N LEU A 62 -7.96 4.03 0.72
CA LEU A 62 -8.89 3.35 1.63
C LEU A 62 -10.13 2.84 0.90
N GLY A 63 -10.68 3.63 -0.04
CA GLY A 63 -11.75 3.18 -0.93
C GLY A 63 -11.34 1.97 -1.78
N ALA A 64 -10.15 2.01 -2.39
CA ALA A 64 -9.59 0.89 -3.14
C ALA A 64 -9.42 -0.36 -2.25
N ALA A 65 -8.91 -0.19 -1.03
CA ALA A 65 -8.79 -1.26 -0.04
C ALA A 65 -10.15 -1.89 0.26
N PHE A 66 -11.16 -1.06 0.53
CA PHE A 66 -12.52 -1.53 0.76
C PHE A 66 -13.02 -2.38 -0.40
N PHE A 67 -12.95 -1.90 -1.65
CA PHE A 67 -13.45 -2.66 -2.80
C PHE A 67 -12.71 -3.98 -3.03
N VAL A 68 -11.41 -3.99 -2.81
CA VAL A 68 -10.55 -5.16 -3.04
C VAL A 68 -10.67 -6.21 -1.92
N PHE A 69 -10.98 -5.78 -0.69
CA PHE A 69 -11.23 -6.66 0.45
C PHE A 69 -12.72 -6.91 0.75
N ARG A 70 -13.65 -6.29 0.02
CA ARG A 70 -15.10 -6.33 0.29
C ARG A 70 -15.67 -7.74 0.43
N LYS A 71 -15.25 -8.68 -0.42
CA LYS A 71 -15.75 -10.08 -0.39
C LYS A 71 -15.37 -10.75 0.94
N LYS A 72 -14.13 -10.55 1.38
CA LYS A 72 -13.61 -11.09 2.63
C LYS A 72 -14.24 -10.42 3.86
N LEU A 73 -14.56 -9.12 3.77
CA LEU A 73 -15.16 -8.34 4.85
C LEU A 73 -16.67 -8.60 5.01
N MET A 74 -17.39 -8.80 3.91
CA MET A 74 -18.85 -9.00 3.90
C MET A 74 -19.28 -10.47 3.92
N GLY A 75 -18.33 -11.41 4.06
CA GLY A 75 -18.62 -12.84 4.25
C GLY A 75 -19.29 -13.54 3.07
N MET A 76 -19.06 -13.07 1.84
CA MET A 76 -19.54 -13.71 0.61
C MET A 76 -18.53 -14.67 0.00
#